data_AF-A0AAJ4T5U8-F1
#
_entry.id   AF-A0AAJ4T5U8-F1
#
_cell.length_a   1.000
_cell.length_b   1.000
_cell.length_c   1.000
_cell.angle_alpha   90.00
_cell.angle_beta   90.00
_cell.angle_gamma   90.00
#
_symmetry.space_group_name_H-M   'P 1'
#
loop_
_entity.id
_entity.type
_entity.pdbx_description
1 polymer ?
#
loop_
_entity_poly.entity_id
_entity_poly.type
_entity_poly.pdbx_seq_one_letter_code
_entity_poly.pdbx_strand_id
1 'polypeptide(L)'
;MARLFLLLLLACAALSAQADEHTVVVKAAAPQKGCVEVEVNGQRTQSMSCLNEKLLPNSNTLNRQPPALSGAEAIVQRPSNQLDLYNRAALEHRMGNAFGKSVTPQRPSPPPPASPLLPPR
;
A
#
# COMPACT_ATOMS: atom_id res chain seq x y z
N MET A 1 -5.47 35.09 19.35
CA MET A 1 -5.56 34.12 18.25
C MET A 1 -4.64 32.92 18.43
N ALA A 2 -3.31 33.03 18.28
CA ALA A 2 -2.39 31.87 18.31
C ALA A 2 -2.54 30.93 19.52
N ARG A 3 -2.70 31.46 20.75
CA ARG A 3 -2.90 30.64 21.96
C ARG A 3 -4.18 29.80 21.95
N LEU A 4 -5.25 30.27 21.30
CA LEU A 4 -6.51 29.53 21.18
C LEU A 4 -6.33 28.33 20.24
N PHE A 5 -5.61 28.53 19.14
CA PHE A 5 -5.32 27.50 18.14
C PHE A 5 -4.43 26.38 18.72
N LEU A 6 -3.46 26.73 19.56
CA LEU A 6 -2.59 25.75 20.25
C LEU A 6 -3.37 24.85 21.22
N LEU A 7 -4.31 25.42 21.98
CA LEU A 7 -5.18 24.65 22.88
C LEU A 7 -6.13 23.71 22.12
N LEU A 8 -6.64 24.15 20.98
CA LEU A 8 -7.55 23.36 20.14
C LEU A 8 -6.83 22.16 19.50
N LEU A 9 -5.55 22.32 19.12
CA LEU A 9 -4.69 21.22 18.67
C LEU A 9 -4.37 20.21 19.79
N LEU A 10 -4.08 20.66 21.01
CA LEU A 10 -3.83 19.75 22.15
C LEU A 10 -5.06 18.90 22.50
N ALA A 11 -6.26 19.48 22.48
CA ALA A 11 -7.50 18.77 22.80
C ALA A 11 -7.80 17.61 21.83
N CYS A 12 -7.42 17.75 20.56
CA CYS A 12 -7.68 16.73 19.54
C CYS A 12 -6.80 15.48 19.71
N ALA A 13 -5.61 15.60 20.33
CA ALA A 13 -4.68 14.49 20.54
C ALA A 13 -5.07 13.54 21.69
N ALA A 14 -5.99 13.94 22.58
CA ALA A 14 -6.39 13.15 23.74
C ALA A 14 -7.56 12.16 23.46
N LEU A 15 -8.26 12.31 22.33
CA LEU A 15 -9.55 11.61 22.11
C LEU A 15 -9.41 10.24 21.44
N SER A 16 -8.23 9.86 20.93
CA SER A 16 -8.00 8.61 20.19
C SER A 16 -7.65 7.40 21.08
N ALA A 17 -7.84 7.48 22.40
CA ALA A 17 -7.35 6.51 23.38
C ALA A 17 -8.43 5.64 24.05
N GLN A 18 -9.66 5.60 23.51
CA GLN A 18 -10.73 4.71 23.98
C GLN A 18 -11.38 3.94 22.82
N ALA A 19 -10.60 3.06 22.21
CA ALA A 19 -11.14 1.89 21.53
C ALA A 19 -11.26 0.77 22.58
N ASP A 20 -12.48 0.41 22.94
CA ASP A 20 -12.77 -0.64 23.92
C ASP A 20 -12.40 -2.00 23.33
N GLU A 21 -11.22 -2.50 23.71
CA GLU A 21 -10.72 -3.80 23.25
C GLU A 21 -11.43 -4.93 24.01
N HIS A 22 -12.65 -5.26 23.58
CA HIS A 22 -13.38 -6.46 23.98
C HIS A 22 -12.69 -7.72 23.39
N THR A 23 -11.43 -7.96 23.78
CA THR A 23 -10.69 -9.18 23.46
C THR A 23 -11.27 -10.34 24.25
N VAL A 24 -12.17 -11.09 23.62
CA VAL A 24 -12.57 -12.42 24.12
C VAL A 24 -11.35 -13.34 24.00
N VAL A 25 -10.56 -13.44 25.07
CA VAL A 25 -9.40 -14.33 25.13
C VAL A 25 -9.87 -15.78 25.19
N VAL A 26 -10.12 -16.38 24.02
CA VAL A 26 -10.39 -17.81 23.89
C VAL A 26 -9.09 -18.56 24.18
N LYS A 27 -8.97 -19.08 25.39
CA LYS A 27 -7.83 -19.88 25.82
C LYS A 27 -7.87 -21.24 25.14
N ALA A 28 -7.11 -21.39 24.05
CA ALA A 28 -6.98 -22.65 23.33
C ALA A 28 -6.54 -23.80 24.26
N ALA A 29 -7.20 -24.95 24.13
CA ALA A 29 -6.85 -26.15 24.88
C ALA A 29 -5.53 -26.75 24.36
N ALA A 30 -4.89 -27.60 25.17
CA ALA A 30 -3.63 -28.23 24.79
C ALA A 30 -3.78 -29.09 23.51
N PRO A 31 -2.82 -29.04 22.56
CA PRO A 31 -2.97 -29.63 21.25
C PRO A 31 -3.04 -31.16 21.33
N GLN A 32 -4.19 -31.73 20.97
CA GLN A 32 -4.35 -33.18 20.91
C GLN A 32 -3.71 -33.77 19.64
N LYS A 33 -3.20 -35.01 19.75
CA LYS A 33 -2.50 -35.70 18.65
C LYS A 33 -3.47 -36.11 17.54
N GLY A 34 -3.69 -35.22 16.58
CA GLY A 34 -4.30 -35.51 15.27
C GLY A 34 -5.74 -34.99 15.12
N CYS A 35 -6.01 -34.29 14.01
CA CYS A 35 -7.36 -33.86 13.63
C CYS A 35 -8.01 -34.91 12.72
N VAL A 36 -9.12 -35.50 13.16
CA VAL A 36 -9.96 -36.39 12.34
C VAL A 36 -11.43 -36.19 12.73
N GLU A 37 -12.32 -36.04 11.75
CA GLU A 37 -13.77 -36.28 11.89
C GLU A 37 -14.26 -37.08 10.67
N VAL A 38 -15.29 -37.92 10.85
CA VAL A 38 -15.65 -39.02 9.91
C VAL A 38 -17.16 -39.28 9.85
N GLU A 39 -17.57 -39.95 8.76
CA GLU A 39 -18.90 -40.09 8.14
C GLU A 39 -19.15 -41.58 7.73
N VAL A 40 -20.30 -42.12 7.27
CA VAL A 40 -21.55 -41.54 6.73
C VAL A 40 -22.80 -42.37 7.14
N ASN A 41 -23.77 -41.75 7.83
CA ASN A 41 -25.21 -41.76 7.45
C ASN A 41 -26.07 -40.75 8.26
N GLY A 42 -25.40 -39.68 8.70
CA GLY A 42 -25.92 -38.55 9.48
C GLY A 42 -24.88 -37.41 9.52
N GLN A 43 -24.08 -37.34 8.45
CA GLN A 43 -23.04 -36.36 8.06
C GLN A 43 -22.27 -35.65 9.20
N ARG A 44 -21.01 -36.07 9.40
CA ARG A 44 -19.92 -35.28 9.99
C ARG A 44 -18.69 -35.31 9.10
N THR A 45 -18.45 -34.17 8.47
CA THR A 45 -17.29 -33.89 7.63
C THR A 45 -16.10 -33.46 8.50
N GLN A 46 -14.94 -33.20 7.89
CA GLN A 46 -13.69 -32.85 8.55
C GLN A 46 -13.79 -31.68 9.54
N SER A 47 -13.12 -31.79 10.70
CA SER A 47 -13.26 -30.86 11.83
C SER A 47 -12.74 -29.45 11.54
N MET A 48 -13.66 -28.54 11.21
CA MET A 48 -13.38 -27.12 10.99
C MET A 48 -12.74 -26.44 12.22
N SER A 49 -13.09 -26.85 13.44
CA SER A 49 -12.44 -26.37 14.67
C SER A 49 -10.94 -26.72 14.70
N CYS A 50 -10.60 -27.97 14.41
CA CYS A 50 -9.24 -28.48 14.43
C CYS A 50 -8.41 -27.97 13.23
N LEU A 51 -9.06 -27.70 12.09
CA LEU A 51 -8.48 -26.98 10.97
C LEU A 51 -8.15 -25.53 11.35
N ASN A 52 -9.09 -24.81 11.96
CA ASN A 52 -8.87 -23.44 12.42
C ASN A 52 -7.72 -23.37 13.44
N GLU A 53 -7.65 -24.29 14.42
CA GLU A 53 -6.54 -24.38 15.37
C GLU A 53 -5.18 -24.64 14.70
N LYS A 54 -5.14 -25.42 13.61
CA LYS A 54 -3.93 -25.66 12.81
C LYS A 54 -3.53 -24.48 11.92
N LEU A 55 -4.48 -23.66 11.51
CA LEU A 55 -4.27 -22.46 10.70
C LEU A 55 -3.92 -21.22 11.54
N LEU A 56 -4.14 -21.25 12.86
CA LEU A 56 -3.68 -20.19 13.76
C LEU A 56 -2.16 -20.02 13.63
N PRO A 57 -1.66 -18.78 13.43
CA PRO A 57 -0.23 -18.52 13.47
C PRO A 57 0.31 -18.91 14.85
N ASN A 58 1.41 -19.66 14.87
CA ASN A 58 2.09 -20.04 16.11
C ASN A 58 2.34 -18.76 16.93
N SER A 59 2.09 -18.76 18.25
CA SER A 59 2.23 -17.55 19.08
C SER A 59 3.62 -16.91 19.01
N ASN A 60 4.67 -17.71 18.74
CA ASN A 60 6.04 -17.24 18.47
C ASN A 60 6.22 -16.47 17.15
N THR A 61 5.21 -16.49 16.27
CA THR A 61 5.18 -15.74 15.00
C THR A 61 4.35 -14.46 15.07
N LEU A 62 3.49 -14.28 16.08
CA LEU A 62 2.72 -13.05 16.27
C LEU A 62 3.62 -11.84 16.60
N ASN A 63 4.73 -12.08 17.31
CA ASN A 63 5.76 -11.07 17.60
C ASN A 63 6.92 -11.09 16.58
N ARG A 64 6.82 -11.87 15.51
CA ARG A 64 7.86 -11.94 14.47
C ARG A 64 7.58 -10.86 13.43
N GLN A 65 8.61 -10.12 13.06
CA GLN A 65 8.56 -9.18 11.93
C GLN A 65 7.93 -9.88 10.71
N PRO A 66 6.98 -9.25 9.98
CA PRO A 66 6.36 -9.88 8.81
C PRO A 66 7.42 -10.42 7.85
N PRO A 67 7.17 -11.58 7.21
CA PRO A 67 8.15 -12.21 6.33
C PRO A 67 8.59 -11.21 5.27
N ALA A 68 9.91 -11.15 5.03
CA ALA A 68 10.46 -10.32 3.97
C ALA A 68 9.76 -10.69 2.65
N LEU A 69 9.27 -9.67 1.95
CA LEU A 69 8.65 -9.79 0.63
C LEU A 69 9.54 -10.64 -0.28
N SER A 70 8.96 -11.54 -1.07
CA SER A 70 9.73 -12.22 -2.10
C SER A 70 10.26 -11.20 -3.11
N GLY A 71 11.29 -11.59 -3.88
CA GLY A 71 11.85 -10.72 -4.92
C GLY A 71 10.78 -10.21 -5.90
N ALA A 72 9.71 -10.97 -6.14
CA ALA A 72 8.60 -10.55 -7.00
C ALA A 72 7.74 -9.46 -6.37
N GLU A 73 7.21 -9.66 -5.15
CA GLU A 73 6.42 -8.62 -4.47
C GLU A 73 7.24 -7.36 -4.18
N ALA A 74 8.53 -7.51 -3.87
CA ALA A 74 9.45 -6.40 -3.69
C ALA A 74 9.68 -5.59 -4.99
N ILE A 75 9.57 -6.20 -6.18
CA ILE A 75 9.61 -5.50 -7.47
C ILE A 75 8.29 -4.80 -7.75
N VAL A 76 7.14 -5.42 -7.46
CA VAL A 76 5.80 -4.81 -7.64
C VAL A 76 5.64 -3.53 -6.82
N GLN A 77 6.29 -3.43 -5.66
CA GLN A 77 6.28 -2.22 -4.82
C GLN A 77 7.28 -1.14 -5.25
N ARG A 78 8.17 -1.39 -6.22
CA ARG A 78 9.11 -0.37 -6.70
C ARG A 78 8.39 0.64 -7.61
N PRO A 79 8.66 1.94 -7.45
CA PRO A 79 8.09 2.95 -8.35
C PRO A 79 8.73 2.81 -9.74
N SER A 80 7.98 3.12 -10.80
CA SER A 80 8.40 2.78 -12.18
C SER A 80 9.69 3.47 -12.64
N ASN A 81 10.09 4.57 -12.00
CA ASN A 81 11.38 5.25 -12.24
C ASN A 81 12.60 4.48 -11.70
N GLN A 82 12.42 3.43 -10.89
CA GLN A 82 13.50 2.52 -10.47
C GLN A 82 13.55 1.23 -11.32
N LEU A 83 12.59 1.05 -12.21
CA LEU A 83 12.45 -0.14 -13.06
C LEU A 83 12.72 0.17 -14.54
N ASP A 84 13.06 1.42 -14.87
CA ASP A 84 13.13 1.98 -16.23
C ASP A 84 11.87 1.70 -17.08
N LEU A 85 10.73 1.52 -16.40
CA LEU A 85 9.43 1.29 -17.01
C LEU A 85 8.71 2.62 -17.31
N TYR A 86 7.60 2.52 -18.04
CA TYR A 86 6.73 3.65 -18.31
C TYR A 86 6.36 4.42 -17.03
N ASN A 87 6.55 5.74 -17.08
CA ASN A 87 6.17 6.66 -16.02
C ASN A 87 5.41 7.84 -16.64
N ARG A 88 4.14 8.00 -16.26
CA ARG A 88 3.26 9.03 -16.82
C ARG A 88 3.78 10.45 -16.57
N ALA A 89 4.22 10.74 -15.34
CA ALA A 89 4.74 12.06 -14.98
C ALA A 89 6.03 12.39 -15.76
N ALA A 90 6.91 11.40 -15.94
CA ALA A 90 8.11 11.58 -16.76
C ALA A 90 7.78 11.85 -18.25
N LEU A 91 6.73 11.22 -18.79
CA LEU A 91 6.26 11.49 -20.16
C LEU A 91 5.55 12.84 -20.26
N GLU A 92 4.73 13.22 -19.28
CA GLU A 92 4.12 14.55 -19.15
C GLU A 92 5.21 15.65 -19.19
N HIS A 93 6.29 15.49 -18.42
CA HIS A 93 7.43 16.43 -18.46
C HIS A 93 8.18 16.46 -19.80
N ARG A 94 8.38 15.31 -20.46
CA ARG A 94 9.05 15.26 -21.77
C ARG A 94 8.21 15.85 -22.90
N MET A 95 6.89 15.70 -22.84
CA MET A 95 5.97 16.17 -23.88
C MET A 95 5.51 17.61 -23.66
N GLY A 96 5.44 18.07 -22.40
CA GLY A 96 4.85 19.35 -22.03
C GLY A 96 3.39 19.44 -22.49
N ASN A 97 3.01 20.61 -23.04
CA ASN A 97 1.65 20.86 -23.53
C ASN A 97 1.19 19.90 -24.65
N ALA A 98 2.09 19.15 -25.28
CA ALA A 98 1.76 18.14 -26.28
C ALA A 98 1.29 16.79 -25.69
N PHE A 99 1.35 16.60 -24.37
CA PHE A 99 0.95 15.35 -23.72
C PHE A 99 -0.52 15.01 -24.00
N GLY A 100 -0.77 13.80 -24.52
CA GLY A 100 -2.11 13.36 -24.92
C GLY A 100 -2.69 14.09 -26.15
N LYS A 101 -1.89 14.87 -26.87
CA LYS A 101 -2.30 15.61 -28.09
C LYS A 101 -1.43 15.32 -29.31
N SER A 102 -0.15 14.99 -29.12
CA SER A 102 0.77 14.61 -30.20
C SER A 102 1.67 13.44 -29.79
N VAL A 103 2.30 12.81 -30.78
CA VAL A 103 3.43 11.87 -30.59
C VAL A 103 4.78 12.59 -30.51
N THR A 104 4.84 13.87 -30.87
CA THR A 104 6.05 14.71 -30.79
C THR A 104 6.02 15.65 -29.58
N PRO A 105 7.12 15.84 -28.85
CA PRO A 105 7.23 16.83 -27.78
C PRO A 105 6.90 18.26 -28.22
N GLN A 106 6.47 19.11 -27.26
CA GLN A 106 6.33 20.54 -27.49
C GLN A 106 7.68 21.18 -27.84
N ARG A 107 7.83 21.64 -29.08
CA ARG A 107 8.93 22.52 -29.48
C ARG A 107 8.50 23.98 -29.34
N PRO A 108 9.34 24.90 -28.84
CA PRO A 108 9.10 26.33 -29.01
C PRO A 108 8.98 26.66 -30.51
N SER A 109 8.17 27.66 -30.84
CA SER A 109 8.17 28.26 -32.18
C SER A 109 9.60 28.72 -32.51
N PRO A 110 10.09 28.55 -33.76
CA PRO A 110 11.36 29.12 -34.14
C PRO A 110 11.36 30.65 -33.87
N PRO A 111 12.47 31.24 -33.42
CA PRO A 111 12.56 32.68 -33.28
C PRO A 111 12.30 33.35 -34.65
N PRO A 112 11.76 34.59 -34.67
CA PRO A 112 11.62 35.32 -35.91
C PRO A 112 13.00 35.48 -36.58
N PRO A 113 13.07 35.47 -37.93
CA PRO A 113 14.34 35.59 -38.63
C PRO A 113 15.05 36.88 -38.24
N ALA A 114 16.29 36.78 -37.77
CA ALA A 114 17.12 37.92 -37.47
C ALA A 114 17.41 38.68 -38.78
N SER A 115 16.79 39.85 -38.95
CA SER A 115 17.03 40.69 -40.12
C SER A 115 18.36 41.43 -39.95
N PRO A 116 19.31 41.34 -40.90
CA PRO A 116 20.59 42.05 -40.81
C PRO A 116 20.44 43.58 -40.90
N LEU A 117 19.23 44.08 -41.19
CA LEU A 117 18.91 45.49 -41.35
C LEU A 117 18.17 46.10 -40.14
N LEU A 118 17.84 45.31 -39.11
CA LEU A 118 17.17 45.82 -37.90
C LEU A 118 17.99 45.46 -36.65
N PRO A 119 18.15 46.40 -35.69
CA PRO A 119 18.74 46.08 -34.39
C PRO A 119 17.81 45.13 -33.60
N PRO A 120 18.37 44.29 -32.71
CA PRO A 120 17.58 43.46 -31.82
C PRO A 120 16.67 44.33 -30.93
N ARG A 121 15.45 43.82 -30.67
CA ARG A 121 14.49 44.37 -29.70
C ARG A 121 14.47 43.51 -28.44
#